data_AF-A0A371IPP5-F1
#
_entry.id   AF-A0A371IPP5-F1
#
_cell.length_a   1.000
_cell.length_b   1.000
_cell.length_c   1.000
_cell.angle_alpha   90.00
_cell.angle_beta   90.00
_cell.angle_gamma   90.00
#
_symmetry.space_group_name_H-M   'P 1'
#
loop_
_entity.id
_entity.type
_entity.pdbx_description
1 polymer ?
#
loop_
_entity_poly.entity_id
_entity_poly.type
_entity_poly.pdbx_seq_one_letter_code
_entity_poly.pdbx_strand_id
1 'polypeptide(L)'
;MIYLNSFIFPNENIEFDFIIKEKRTCYDSFYPFKILSKNRFERIDFEPITILYGGNGSGKSTALNIIAEKTEVNRDSIYNKSNFYSDYVNLCEMYLEEEIPKNSRIITSDDVFDYMLNIRNINEGIDQKRDELFEEYLDTKYSSFQMNSIEDYDQLKKINNARGKTQSKFIREKLMDNVREYSNGENAFRYFIEKIGENGLYI
;
A
#
# COMPACT_ATOMS: atom_id res chain seq x y z
N MET A 1 -0.20 19.60 -17.85
CA MET A 1 1.27 19.51 -17.82
C MET A 1 1.62 18.05 -18.02
N ILE A 2 2.54 17.74 -18.92
CA ILE A 2 2.90 16.35 -19.27
C ILE A 2 4.39 16.19 -18.89
N TYR A 3 4.70 15.28 -17.97
CA TYR A 3 6.09 15.02 -17.56
C TYR A 3 6.74 14.00 -18.49
N LEU A 4 6.07 12.87 -18.68
CA LEU A 4 6.49 11.78 -19.56
C LEU A 4 5.77 11.94 -20.90
N ASN A 5 6.51 12.25 -21.97
CA ASN A 5 5.96 12.44 -23.32
C ASN A 5 5.66 11.09 -23.98
N SER A 6 6.67 10.22 -24.02
CA SER A 6 6.52 8.91 -24.65
C SER A 6 7.41 7.87 -23.99
N PHE A 7 7.02 6.61 -24.14
CA PHE A 7 7.74 5.46 -23.63
C PHE A 7 7.82 4.39 -24.71
N ILE A 8 9.01 3.81 -24.86
CA ILE A 8 9.30 2.76 -25.83
C ILE A 8 9.68 1.49 -25.09
N PHE A 9 8.94 0.42 -25.37
CA PHE A 9 9.19 -0.93 -24.91
C PHE A 9 10.07 -1.68 -25.93
N PRO A 10 10.88 -2.66 -25.50
CA PRO A 10 11.66 -3.47 -26.43
C PRO A 10 10.72 -4.27 -27.34
N ASN A 11 11.03 -4.26 -28.64
CA ASN A 11 10.30 -5.05 -29.62
C ASN A 11 10.67 -6.54 -29.54
N GLU A 12 9.99 -7.36 -30.35
CA GLU A 12 10.16 -8.81 -30.34
C GLU A 12 11.61 -9.26 -30.62
N ASN A 13 12.33 -8.55 -31.49
CA ASN A 13 13.71 -8.86 -31.87
C ASN A 13 14.68 -8.59 -30.72
N ILE A 14 14.57 -7.42 -30.07
CA ILE A 14 15.40 -7.06 -28.91
C ILE A 14 15.19 -8.07 -27.79
N GLU A 15 13.94 -8.41 -27.49
CA GLU A 15 13.60 -9.40 -26.48
C GLU A 15 14.16 -10.79 -26.85
N PHE A 16 14.08 -11.19 -28.12
CA PHE A 16 14.60 -12.47 -28.59
C PHE A 16 16.12 -12.57 -28.44
N ASP A 17 16.85 -11.50 -28.79
CA ASP A 17 18.30 -11.43 -28.65
C ASP A 17 18.73 -11.55 -27.18
N PHE A 18 17.97 -10.95 -26.26
CA PHE A 18 18.22 -11.11 -24.82
C PHE A 18 18.04 -12.56 -24.38
N ILE A 19 16.90 -13.17 -24.73
CA ILE A 19 16.54 -14.53 -24.30
C ILE A 19 17.55 -15.56 -24.84
N ILE A 20 18.03 -15.43 -26.09
CA ILE A 20 19.04 -16.36 -26.65
C ILE A 20 20.39 -16.23 -25.97
N LYS A 21 20.77 -15.03 -25.51
CA LYS A 21 22.03 -14.82 -24.80
C LYS A 21 22.03 -15.45 -23.42
N GLU A 22 20.87 -15.57 -22.79
CA GLU A 22 20.73 -16.27 -21.52
C GLU A 22 20.92 -17.78 -21.69
N LYS A 23 21.93 -18.35 -21.04
CA LYS A 23 22.29 -19.78 -21.13
C LYS A 23 21.91 -20.58 -19.89
N ARG A 24 21.57 -19.91 -18.79
CA ARG A 24 21.18 -20.57 -17.54
C ARG A 24 19.77 -21.14 -17.68
N THR A 25 19.60 -22.41 -17.30
CA THR A 25 18.33 -23.13 -17.40
C THR A 25 17.58 -23.20 -16.07
N CYS A 26 18.03 -22.47 -15.04
CA CYS A 26 17.46 -22.48 -13.69
C CYS A 26 16.38 -21.42 -13.45
N TYR A 27 15.97 -20.70 -14.50
CA TYR A 27 14.96 -19.65 -14.41
C TYR A 27 13.61 -20.15 -14.89
N ASP A 28 12.63 -20.13 -14.00
CA ASP A 28 11.26 -20.57 -14.29
C ASP A 28 10.40 -19.49 -14.96
N SER A 29 10.88 -18.24 -15.00
CA SER A 29 10.15 -17.11 -15.57
C SER A 29 11.08 -16.10 -16.22
N PHE A 30 10.70 -15.69 -17.43
CA PHE A 30 11.29 -14.56 -18.15
C PHE A 30 10.42 -13.31 -18.07
N TYR A 31 9.50 -13.21 -17.10
CA TYR A 31 8.68 -12.00 -16.92
C TYR A 31 9.58 -10.75 -16.79
N PRO A 32 9.33 -9.63 -17.50
CA PRO A 32 8.15 -9.32 -18.29
C PRO A 32 8.30 -9.53 -19.82
N PHE A 33 9.35 -10.22 -20.28
CA PHE A 33 9.57 -10.51 -21.70
C PHE A 33 8.39 -11.29 -22.32
N LYS A 34 8.16 -11.09 -23.62
CA LYS A 34 7.11 -11.72 -24.45
C LYS A 34 5.67 -11.38 -24.05
N ILE A 35 5.46 -10.40 -23.17
CA ILE A 35 4.13 -9.93 -22.78
C ILE A 35 3.65 -8.81 -23.69
N LEU A 36 4.41 -7.72 -23.76
CA LEU A 36 4.02 -6.53 -24.54
C LEU A 36 4.32 -6.71 -26.04
N SER A 37 5.48 -7.30 -26.35
CA SER A 37 5.89 -7.62 -27.73
C SER A 37 4.93 -8.57 -28.45
N LYS A 38 4.27 -9.49 -27.73
CA LYS A 38 3.22 -10.37 -28.30
C LYS A 38 2.06 -9.57 -28.89
N ASN A 39 1.77 -8.39 -28.34
CA ASN A 39 0.73 -7.49 -28.82
C ASN A 39 1.28 -6.38 -29.73
N ARG A 40 2.58 -6.43 -30.08
CA ARG A 40 3.29 -5.38 -30.81
C ARG A 40 3.15 -4.00 -30.15
N PHE A 41 3.04 -3.99 -28.82
CA PHE A 41 2.93 -2.77 -28.04
C PHE A 41 4.33 -2.26 -27.71
N GLU A 42 4.89 -1.49 -28.65
CA GLU A 42 6.27 -1.03 -28.62
C GLU A 42 6.41 0.43 -28.19
N ARG A 43 5.35 1.23 -28.34
CA ARG A 43 5.37 2.65 -28.01
C ARG A 43 4.04 3.12 -27.47
N ILE A 44 4.10 4.02 -26.50
CA ILE A 44 2.97 4.83 -26.03
C ILE A 44 3.38 6.28 -25.99
N ASP A 45 2.54 7.14 -26.54
CA ASP A 45 2.61 8.59 -26.42
C ASP A 45 1.54 9.01 -25.40
N PHE A 46 1.92 9.87 -24.44
CA PHE A 46 1.07 10.22 -23.32
C PHE A 46 0.38 11.57 -23.52
N GLU A 47 -0.88 11.57 -23.15
CA GLU A 47 -1.69 12.75 -22.88
C GLU A 47 -1.81 12.97 -21.36
N PRO A 48 -2.28 14.15 -20.89
CA PRO A 48 -2.43 14.45 -19.47
C PRO A 48 -3.18 13.37 -18.67
N ILE A 49 -4.12 12.69 -19.33
CA ILE A 49 -4.76 11.47 -18.83
C ILE A 49 -4.70 10.44 -19.95
N THR A 50 -4.00 9.34 -19.69
CA THR A 50 -3.87 8.22 -20.63
C THR A 50 -4.39 6.95 -19.97
N ILE A 51 -5.34 6.25 -20.62
CA ILE A 51 -6.00 5.07 -20.05
C ILE A 51 -5.64 3.84 -20.88
N LEU A 52 -4.99 2.86 -20.25
CA LEU A 52 -4.80 1.53 -20.82
C LEU A 52 -6.03 0.67 -20.52
N TYR A 53 -6.79 0.30 -21.57
CA TYR A 53 -7.99 -0.53 -21.45
C TYR A 53 -7.83 -1.85 -22.21
N GLY A 54 -8.33 -2.95 -21.63
CA GLY A 54 -8.24 -4.29 -22.22
C GLY A 54 -8.50 -5.41 -21.21
N GLY A 55 -8.64 -6.65 -21.68
CA GLY A 55 -8.92 -7.82 -20.85
C GLY A 55 -7.77 -8.25 -19.94
N ASN A 56 -8.03 -9.18 -19.00
CA ASN A 56 -6.99 -9.74 -18.14
C ASN A 56 -5.91 -10.45 -18.97
N GLY A 57 -4.65 -10.33 -18.54
CA GLY A 57 -3.51 -10.91 -19.27
C GLY A 57 -3.06 -10.14 -20.50
N SER A 58 -3.67 -8.99 -20.83
CA SER A 58 -3.26 -8.16 -21.99
C SER A 58 -1.96 -7.37 -21.77
N GLY A 59 -1.36 -7.43 -20.57
CA GLY A 59 -0.10 -6.75 -20.26
C GLY A 59 -0.22 -5.33 -19.70
N LYS A 60 -1.43 -4.79 -19.45
CA LYS A 60 -1.62 -3.42 -18.91
C LYS A 60 -0.84 -3.17 -17.62
N SER A 61 -1.06 -3.99 -16.61
CA SER A 61 -0.37 -3.88 -15.32
C SER A 61 1.14 -4.06 -15.48
N THR A 62 1.57 -4.90 -16.42
CA THR A 62 2.99 -5.06 -16.76
C THR A 62 3.57 -3.76 -17.32
N ALA A 63 2.91 -3.14 -18.30
CA ALA A 63 3.34 -1.86 -18.88
C ALA A 63 3.41 -0.75 -17.82
N LEU A 64 2.36 -0.57 -17.01
CA LEU A 64 2.33 0.45 -15.95
C LEU A 64 3.44 0.23 -14.91
N ASN A 65 3.67 -1.02 -14.50
CA ASN A 65 4.76 -1.32 -13.57
C ASN A 65 6.15 -1.02 -14.15
N ILE A 66 6.37 -1.33 -15.44
CA ILE A 66 7.65 -1.06 -16.12
C ILE A 66 7.87 0.44 -16.24
N ILE A 67 6.84 1.21 -16.62
CA ILE A 67 6.91 2.67 -16.70
C ILE A 67 7.22 3.24 -15.30
N ALA A 68 6.53 2.77 -14.26
CA ALA A 68 6.77 3.21 -12.89
C ALA A 68 8.18 2.89 -12.40
N GLU A 69 8.71 1.71 -12.70
CA GLU A 69 10.09 1.35 -12.33
C GLU A 69 11.11 2.20 -13.09
N LYS A 70 10.92 2.41 -14.40
CA LYS A 70 11.84 3.20 -15.24
C LYS A 70 11.85 4.69 -14.85
N THR A 71 10.71 5.20 -14.40
CA THR A 71 10.56 6.58 -13.93
C THR A 71 10.94 6.77 -12.47
N GLU A 72 11.26 5.69 -11.76
CA GLU A 72 11.66 5.68 -10.34
C GLU A 72 10.66 6.39 -9.41
N VAL A 73 9.37 6.35 -9.75
CA VAL A 73 8.31 6.94 -8.92
C VAL A 73 8.10 6.12 -7.65
N ASN A 74 7.60 6.76 -6.59
CA ASN A 74 7.40 6.10 -5.31
C ASN A 74 6.35 4.99 -5.40
N ARG A 75 6.53 3.94 -4.60
CA ARG A 75 5.65 2.78 -4.50
C ARG A 75 5.55 2.33 -3.04
N ASP A 76 4.34 2.05 -2.56
CA ASP A 76 4.13 1.56 -1.19
C ASP A 76 4.13 0.02 -1.16
N SER A 77 3.42 -0.62 -2.09
CA SER A 77 3.28 -2.08 -2.18
C SER A 77 4.44 -2.79 -2.88
N ILE A 78 4.69 -4.04 -2.47
CA ILE A 78 5.59 -4.94 -3.18
C ILE A 78 4.92 -5.38 -4.47
N TYR A 79 5.70 -5.60 -5.53
CA TYR A 79 5.21 -6.16 -6.77
C TYR A 79 6.13 -7.26 -7.31
N ASN A 80 5.60 -8.06 -8.23
CA ASN A 80 6.33 -9.17 -8.82
C ASN A 80 7.48 -8.68 -9.71
N LYS A 81 8.71 -8.82 -9.21
CA LYS A 81 9.94 -8.74 -10.02
C LYS A 81 10.45 -10.15 -10.28
N SER A 82 10.73 -10.45 -11.54
CA SER A 82 11.55 -11.61 -11.87
C SER A 82 13.03 -11.20 -11.89
N ASN A 83 13.92 -12.19 -12.01
CA ASN A 83 15.35 -11.96 -12.12
C ASN A 83 15.75 -11.08 -13.32
N PHE A 84 14.93 -11.04 -14.37
CA PHE A 84 15.19 -10.28 -15.60
C PHE A 84 14.39 -8.99 -15.68
N TYR A 85 13.68 -8.61 -14.62
CA TYR A 85 12.82 -7.43 -14.63
C TYR A 85 13.64 -6.16 -14.86
N SER A 86 14.74 -5.99 -14.12
CA SER A 86 15.64 -4.85 -14.27
C SER A 86 16.29 -4.82 -15.66
N ASP A 87 16.66 -5.98 -16.21
CA ASP A 87 17.19 -6.07 -17.56
C ASP A 87 16.20 -5.56 -18.60
N TYR A 88 14.92 -5.93 -18.47
CA TYR A 88 13.86 -5.42 -19.34
C TYR A 88 13.66 -3.91 -19.22
N VAL A 89 13.62 -3.39 -18.00
CA VAL A 89 13.48 -1.95 -17.72
C VAL A 89 14.66 -1.18 -18.33
N ASN A 90 15.87 -1.73 -18.27
CA ASN A 90 17.05 -1.13 -18.90
C ASN A 90 16.96 -1.07 -20.43
N LEU A 91 16.29 -2.04 -21.07
CA LEU A 91 16.03 -2.04 -22.52
C LEU A 91 14.95 -1.04 -22.96
N CYS A 92 14.14 -0.53 -22.02
CA CYS A 92 13.12 0.46 -22.33
C CYS A 92 13.72 1.88 -22.47
N GLU A 93 13.09 2.71 -23.28
CA GLU A 93 13.43 4.13 -23.42
C GLU A 93 12.27 4.99 -22.93
N MET A 94 12.59 6.13 -22.32
CA MET A 94 11.59 7.12 -21.91
C MET A 94 12.02 8.50 -22.39
N TYR A 95 11.05 9.29 -22.83
CA TYR A 95 11.24 10.66 -23.28
C TYR A 95 10.43 11.58 -22.37
N LEU A 96 11.14 12.45 -21.66
CA LEU A 96 10.55 13.41 -20.72
C LEU A 96 10.46 14.78 -21.36
N GLU A 97 9.35 15.49 -21.16
CA GLU A 97 9.29 16.95 -21.42
C GLU A 97 9.88 17.72 -20.23
N GLU A 98 9.64 17.22 -19.01
CA GLU A 98 10.06 17.85 -17.76
C GLU A 98 10.52 16.81 -16.74
N GLU A 99 11.33 17.23 -15.76
CA GLU A 99 11.76 16.36 -14.66
C GLU A 99 10.57 15.87 -13.84
N ILE A 100 10.57 14.58 -13.52
CA ILE A 100 9.50 13.94 -12.75
C ILE A 100 9.59 14.40 -11.29
N PRO A 101 8.55 15.05 -10.74
CA PRO A 101 8.55 15.53 -9.36
C PRO A 101 8.65 14.40 -8.34
N LYS A 102 9.30 14.65 -7.18
CA LYS A 102 9.50 13.63 -6.13
C LYS A 102 8.23 13.11 -5.46
N ASN A 103 7.12 13.83 -5.56
CA ASN A 103 5.80 13.41 -5.05
C ASN A 103 5.03 12.51 -6.04
N SER A 104 5.64 12.19 -7.20
CA SER A 104 5.11 11.23 -8.16
C SER A 104 5.11 9.82 -7.60
N ARG A 105 4.13 9.01 -8.00
CA ARG A 105 3.94 7.65 -7.47
C ARG A 105 3.12 6.77 -8.39
N ILE A 106 3.30 5.46 -8.23
CA ILE A 106 2.35 4.46 -8.70
C ILE A 106 1.31 4.19 -7.61
N ILE A 107 0.05 4.01 -8.00
CA ILE A 107 -1.04 3.58 -7.13
C ILE A 107 -1.66 2.31 -7.71
N THR A 108 -1.55 1.22 -6.98
CA THR A 108 -2.04 -0.11 -7.36
C THR A 108 -3.27 -0.50 -6.55
N SER A 109 -3.95 -1.56 -7.00
CA SER A 109 -5.03 -2.17 -6.21
C SER A 109 -4.56 -2.62 -4.84
N ASP A 110 -3.34 -3.16 -4.77
CA ASP A 110 -2.78 -3.74 -3.55
C ASP A 110 -2.53 -2.65 -2.51
N ASP A 111 -2.10 -1.45 -2.93
CA ASP A 111 -1.97 -0.30 -2.02
C ASP A 111 -3.31 0.07 -1.35
N VAL A 112 -4.39 0.06 -2.13
CA VAL A 112 -5.74 0.35 -1.62
C VAL A 112 -6.22 -0.76 -0.69
N PHE A 113 -5.94 -2.02 -1.03
CA PHE A 113 -6.29 -3.16 -0.17
C PHE A 113 -5.52 -3.15 1.15
N ASP A 114 -4.21 -2.89 1.12
CA ASP A 114 -3.36 -2.79 2.31
C ASP A 114 -3.82 -1.65 3.22
N TYR A 115 -4.15 -0.49 2.64
CA TYR A 115 -4.73 0.62 3.39
C TYR A 115 -6.02 0.21 4.12
N MET A 116 -6.90 -0.51 3.43
CA MET A 116 -8.15 -1.00 4.05
C MET A 116 -7.91 -2.04 5.14
N LEU A 117 -6.98 -2.97 4.94
CA LEU A 117 -6.63 -3.99 5.94
C LEU A 117 -6.01 -3.36 7.19
N ASN A 118 -5.20 -2.33 7.03
CA ASN A 118 -4.61 -1.60 8.15
C ASN A 118 -5.68 -0.94 9.03
N ILE A 119 -6.72 -0.33 8.46
CA ILE A 119 -7.83 0.24 9.24
C ILE A 119 -8.54 -0.83 10.06
N ARG A 120 -8.79 -2.00 9.45
CA ARG A 120 -9.44 -3.13 10.15
C ARG A 120 -8.58 -3.67 11.27
N ASN A 121 -7.28 -3.87 11.03
CA ASN A 121 -6.35 -4.35 12.05
C ASN A 121 -6.24 -3.38 13.24
N ILE A 122 -6.27 -2.07 12.98
CA ILE A 122 -6.30 -1.05 14.04
C ILE A 122 -7.57 -1.19 14.87
N ASN A 123 -8.74 -1.33 14.22
CA ASN A 123 -10.01 -1.50 14.92
C ASN A 123 -10.06 -2.78 15.74
N GLU A 124 -9.60 -3.91 15.18
CA GLU A 124 -9.50 -5.17 15.93
C GLU A 124 -8.58 -5.03 17.15
N GLY A 125 -7.46 -4.32 17.03
CA GLY A 125 -6.57 -4.04 18.17
C GLY A 125 -7.22 -3.17 19.25
N ILE A 126 -8.02 -2.17 18.86
CA ILE A 126 -8.80 -1.36 19.80
C ILE A 126 -9.85 -2.23 20.49
N ASP A 127 -10.55 -3.09 19.75
CA ASP A 127 -11.57 -3.97 20.29
C ASP A 127 -10.97 -4.97 21.30
N GLN A 128 -9.85 -5.61 20.96
CA GLN A 128 -9.11 -6.49 21.88
C GLN A 128 -8.69 -5.75 23.16
N LYS A 129 -8.13 -4.53 23.02
CA LYS A 129 -7.74 -3.73 24.18
C LYS A 129 -8.94 -3.32 25.03
N ARG A 130 -10.10 -3.11 24.41
CA ARG A 130 -11.35 -2.82 25.11
C ARG A 130 -11.78 -4.00 25.97
N ASP A 131 -11.69 -5.21 25.44
CA ASP A 131 -12.01 -6.45 26.16
C ASP A 131 -11.07 -6.68 27.35
N GLU A 132 -9.76 -6.47 27.16
CA GLU A 132 -8.80 -6.52 28.28
C GLU A 132 -9.13 -5.49 29.37
N LEU A 133 -9.52 -4.27 29.00
CA LEU A 133 -9.92 -3.23 29.96
C LEU A 133 -11.26 -3.53 30.64
N PHE A 134 -12.16 -4.26 29.97
CA PHE A 134 -13.40 -4.75 30.57
C PHE A 134 -13.08 -5.72 31.71
N GLU A 135 -12.18 -6.68 31.48
CA GLU A 135 -11.71 -7.63 32.49
C GLU A 135 -10.98 -6.92 33.64
N GLU A 136 -9.99 -6.05 33.33
CA GLU A 136 -9.26 -5.26 34.34
C GLU A 136 -10.22 -4.48 35.25
N TYR A 137 -11.26 -3.87 34.67
CA TYR A 137 -12.25 -3.12 35.42
C TYR A 137 -13.07 -4.02 36.36
N LEU A 138 -13.52 -5.19 35.90
CA LEU A 138 -14.30 -6.12 36.72
C LEU A 138 -13.47 -6.63 37.89
N ASP A 139 -12.24 -7.09 37.61
CA ASP A 139 -11.31 -7.56 38.63
C ASP A 139 -11.01 -6.48 39.66
N THR A 140 -10.69 -5.27 39.20
CA THR A 140 -10.37 -4.15 40.09
C THR A 140 -11.59 -3.73 40.91
N LYS A 141 -12.79 -3.71 40.32
CA LYS A 141 -14.01 -3.25 40.98
C LYS A 141 -14.44 -4.19 42.11
N TYR A 142 -14.37 -5.49 41.86
CA TYR A 142 -14.78 -6.54 42.80
C TYR A 142 -13.64 -7.04 43.71
N SER A 143 -12.39 -6.64 43.46
CA SER A 143 -11.27 -6.95 44.35
C SER A 143 -11.51 -6.48 45.79
N SER A 144 -11.19 -7.34 46.77
CA SER A 144 -11.09 -6.93 48.17
C SER A 144 -9.71 -6.31 48.39
N PHE A 145 -9.69 -5.06 48.86
CA PHE A 145 -8.44 -4.33 49.09
C PHE A 145 -8.51 -3.58 50.43
N GLN A 146 -7.43 -3.71 51.20
CA GLN A 146 -7.23 -3.04 52.48
C GLN A 146 -5.84 -2.41 52.44
N MET A 147 -5.79 -1.10 52.63
CA MET A 147 -4.54 -0.33 52.64
C MET A 147 -3.76 -0.65 53.91
N ASN A 148 -2.50 -1.09 53.78
CA ASN A 148 -1.64 -1.45 54.90
C ASN A 148 -0.45 -0.49 55.07
N SER A 149 -0.07 0.21 54.00
CA SER A 149 1.01 1.20 54.05
C SER A 149 0.83 2.32 53.01
N ILE A 150 1.76 3.27 52.95
CA ILE A 150 1.66 4.41 52.03
C ILE A 150 2.07 4.02 50.60
N GLU A 151 2.86 2.97 50.45
CA GLU A 151 3.24 2.38 49.16
C GLU A 151 2.01 1.84 48.39
N ASP A 152 0.92 1.53 49.09
CA ASP A 152 -0.35 1.03 48.54
C ASP A 152 -1.23 2.14 47.90
N TYR A 153 -0.81 3.42 47.98
CA TYR A 153 -1.62 4.57 47.57
C TYR A 153 -2.04 4.53 46.09
N ASP A 154 -1.14 4.16 45.19
CA ASP A 154 -1.44 4.10 43.75
C ASP A 154 -2.46 3.01 43.42
N GLN A 155 -2.41 1.89 44.16
CA GLN A 155 -3.38 0.81 44.04
C GLN A 155 -4.75 1.23 44.57
N LEU A 156 -4.80 1.92 45.72
CA LEU A 156 -6.03 2.50 46.24
C LEU A 156 -6.67 3.48 45.24
N LYS A 157 -5.86 4.34 44.61
CA LYS A 157 -6.32 5.30 43.60
C LYS A 157 -6.92 4.60 42.37
N LYS A 158 -6.29 3.52 41.89
CA LYS A 158 -6.83 2.71 40.78
C LYS A 158 -8.18 2.09 41.16
N ILE A 159 -8.29 1.48 42.34
CA ILE A 159 -9.53 0.83 42.80
C ILE A 159 -10.67 1.83 42.97
N ASN A 160 -10.38 2.97 43.59
CA ASN A 160 -11.40 4.00 43.78
C ASN A 160 -11.86 4.59 42.44
N ASN A 161 -10.93 4.79 41.50
CA ASN A 161 -11.25 5.23 40.15
C ASN A 161 -12.15 4.23 39.39
N ALA A 162 -11.89 2.92 39.51
CA ALA A 162 -12.74 1.88 38.91
C ALA A 162 -14.12 1.80 39.59
N ARG A 163 -14.21 1.86 40.93
CA ARG A 163 -15.48 1.77 41.67
C ARG A 163 -16.37 2.99 41.48
N GLY A 164 -15.78 4.18 41.41
CA GLY A 164 -16.49 5.45 41.25
C GLY A 164 -17.03 5.70 39.83
N LYS A 165 -16.77 4.81 38.86
CA LYS A 165 -17.17 4.98 37.47
C LYS A 165 -17.98 3.80 36.97
N THR A 166 -18.77 4.06 35.92
CA THR A 166 -19.33 3.00 35.09
C THR A 166 -18.25 2.43 34.19
N GLN A 167 -18.40 1.17 33.79
CA GLN A 167 -17.44 0.49 32.91
C GLN A 167 -17.20 1.28 31.61
N SER A 168 -18.27 1.77 30.98
CA SER A 168 -18.18 2.57 29.75
C SER A 168 -17.48 3.93 29.93
N LYS A 169 -17.54 4.55 31.12
CA LYS A 169 -16.83 5.81 31.40
C LYS A 169 -15.36 5.55 31.70
N PHE A 170 -15.06 4.47 32.43
CA PHE A 170 -13.69 4.04 32.73
C PHE A 170 -12.89 3.74 31.46
N ILE A 171 -13.52 3.08 30.47
CA ILE A 171 -12.86 2.70 29.22
C ILE A 171 -12.63 3.89 28.30
N ARG A 172 -13.64 4.75 28.11
CA ARG A 172 -13.51 5.94 27.24
C ARG A 172 -12.43 6.92 27.70
N GLU A 173 -12.07 6.92 28.97
CA GLU A 173 -10.95 7.73 29.47
C GLU A 173 -9.58 7.12 29.19
N LYS A 174 -9.50 5.80 28.94
CA LYS A 174 -8.25 5.05 28.76
C LYS A 174 -7.98 4.62 27.32
N LEU A 175 -9.01 4.56 26.47
CA LEU A 175 -8.93 3.99 25.12
C LEU A 175 -9.57 4.94 24.10
N MET A 176 -8.94 5.05 22.93
CA MET A 176 -9.50 5.79 21.80
C MET A 176 -10.67 5.05 21.15
N ASP A 177 -11.54 5.78 20.45
CA ASP A 177 -12.64 5.19 19.67
C ASP A 177 -12.12 4.50 18.40
N ASN A 178 -12.90 3.55 17.87
CA ASN A 178 -12.59 2.88 16.60
C ASN A 178 -12.52 3.90 15.46
N VAL A 179 -11.60 3.65 14.53
CA VAL A 179 -11.50 4.41 13.28
C VAL A 179 -12.75 4.11 12.45
N ARG A 180 -13.37 5.16 11.89
CA ARG A 180 -14.58 5.02 11.10
C ARG A 180 -14.32 4.16 9.88
N GLU A 181 -15.07 3.07 9.76
CA GLU A 181 -15.04 2.21 8.59
C GLU A 181 -15.94 2.76 7.48
N TYR A 182 -15.49 2.59 6.25
CA TYR A 182 -16.20 3.01 5.05
C TYR A 182 -16.32 1.85 4.05
N SER A 183 -17.15 2.03 3.03
CA SER A 183 -17.23 1.09 1.92
C SER A 183 -15.89 0.96 1.19
N ASN A 184 -15.67 -0.16 0.48
CA ASN A 184 -14.43 -0.37 -0.28
C ASN A 184 -14.15 0.79 -1.27
N GLY A 185 -15.18 1.28 -1.96
CA GLY A 185 -15.05 2.41 -2.88
C GLY A 185 -14.71 3.73 -2.17
N GLU A 186 -15.26 3.96 -0.98
CA GLU A 186 -14.95 5.18 -0.21
C GLU A 186 -13.55 5.12 0.42
N ASN A 187 -13.09 3.95 0.85
CA ASN A 187 -11.70 3.78 1.29
C ASN A 187 -10.72 4.05 0.14
N ALA A 188 -10.99 3.54 -1.06
CA ALA A 188 -10.21 3.82 -2.25
C ALA A 188 -10.17 5.32 -2.57
N PHE A 189 -11.33 5.98 -2.54
CA PHE A 189 -11.44 7.41 -2.78
C PHE A 189 -10.65 8.24 -1.76
N ARG A 190 -10.72 7.89 -0.47
CA ARG A 190 -9.92 8.54 0.58
C ARG A 190 -8.43 8.34 0.38
N TYR A 191 -8.02 7.11 0.02
CA TYR A 191 -6.63 6.82 -0.30
C TYR A 191 -6.15 7.70 -1.47
N PHE A 192 -6.94 7.84 -2.54
CA PHE A 192 -6.61 8.70 -3.66
C PHE A 192 -6.50 10.18 -3.25
N ILE A 193 -7.43 10.71 -2.45
CA ILE A 193 -7.34 12.10 -1.95
C ILE A 193 -6.09 12.32 -1.10
N GLU A 194 -5.69 11.33 -0.30
CA GLU A 194 -4.52 11.44 0.56
C GLU A 194 -3.21 11.37 -0.24
N LYS A 195 -3.15 10.50 -1.27
CA LYS A 195 -1.92 10.21 -2.00
C LYS A 195 -1.72 11.03 -3.26
N ILE A 196 -2.80 11.46 -3.91
CA ILE A 196 -2.75 12.28 -5.12
C ILE A 196 -2.75 13.74 -4.71
N GLY A 197 -1.65 14.44 -5.00
CA GLY A 197 -1.47 15.86 -4.77
C GLY A 197 -1.29 16.63 -6.07
N GLU A 198 -0.87 17.88 -5.93
CA GLU A 198 -0.59 18.76 -7.07
C GLU A 198 0.75 18.44 -7.72
N ASN A 199 0.86 18.66 -9.03
CA ASN A 199 2.12 18.62 -9.79
C ASN A 199 2.92 17.33 -9.59
N GLY A 200 2.30 16.17 -9.81
CA GLY A 200 2.95 14.86 -9.76
C GLY A 200 2.56 13.99 -10.94
N LEU A 201 3.43 13.07 -11.32
CA LEU A 201 3.12 11.96 -12.21
C LEU A 201 2.50 10.82 -11.40
N TYR A 202 1.26 10.46 -11.73
CA TYR A 202 0.52 9.38 -11.09
C TYR A 202 0.28 8.26 -12.09
N ILE A 203 0.70 7.05 -11.73
CA ILE A 203 0.58 5.83 -12.55
C ILE A 203 -0.39 4.85 -11.91
#